data_AF-A0A529K584-F1
#
_entry.id   AF-A0A529K584-F1
#
_cell.length_a   1.000
_cell.length_b   1.000
_cell.length_c   1.000
_cell.angle_alpha   90.00
_cell.angle_beta   90.00
_cell.angle_gamma   90.00
#
_symmetry.space_group_name_H-M   'P 1'
#
loop_
_entity.id
_entity.type
_entity.pdbx_description
1 polymer ?
#
loop_
_entity_poly.entity_id
_entity_poly.type
_entity_poly.pdbx_seq_one_letter_code
_entity_poly.pdbx_strand_id
1 'polypeptide(L)' 'AMSDETQALCFFAGANSIFVGDTLLTADNPGEDKDSLLFQRLGIEPMELATQ' A
#
# COMPACT_ATOMS: atom_id res chain seq x y z
N ALA A 1 -7.32 10.03 6.52
CA ALA A 1 -6.58 8.86 6.00
C ALA A 1 -7.48 7.63 6.04
N MET A 2 -7.31 6.70 5.11
CA MET A 2 -8.06 5.44 5.02
C MET A 2 -7.73 4.52 6.20
N SER A 3 -8.70 3.70 6.66
CA SER A 3 -8.45 2.71 7.72
C SER A 3 -7.77 1.46 7.17
N ASP A 4 -7.06 0.73 8.02
CA ASP A 4 -6.35 -0.51 7.67
C ASP A 4 -7.30 -1.55 7.06
N GLU A 5 -8.51 -1.66 7.61
CA GLU A 5 -9.54 -2.62 7.15
C GLU A 5 -10.04 -2.24 5.75
N THR A 6 -10.22 -0.95 5.50
CA THR A 6 -10.66 -0.48 4.19
C THR A 6 -9.56 -0.73 3.17
N GLN A 7 -8.29 -0.49 3.52
CA GLN A 7 -7.15 -0.72 2.64
C GLN A 7 -6.99 -2.20 2.33
N ALA A 8 -7.11 -3.07 3.34
CA ALA A 8 -7.16 -4.52 3.15
C ALA A 8 -8.27 -4.95 2.19
N LEU A 9 -9.47 -4.36 2.32
CA LEU A 9 -10.59 -4.65 1.42
C LEU A 9 -10.30 -4.20 -0.02
N CYS A 10 -9.61 -3.08 -0.23
CA CYS A 10 -9.21 -2.64 -1.56
C CYS A 10 -8.23 -3.61 -2.22
N PHE A 11 -7.24 -4.12 -1.48
CA PHE A 11 -6.35 -5.16 -1.99
C PHE A 11 -7.10 -6.46 -2.29
N PHE A 12 -8.03 -6.86 -1.41
CA PHE A 12 -8.90 -8.00 -1.65
C PHE A 12 -9.80 -7.82 -2.90
N ALA A 13 -10.26 -6.60 -3.16
CA ALA A 13 -11.05 -6.26 -4.34
C ALA A 13 -10.23 -6.18 -5.64
N GLY A 14 -8.90 -6.34 -5.56
CA GLY A 14 -8.01 -6.40 -6.73
C GLY A 14 -7.12 -5.18 -6.94
N ALA A 15 -7.10 -4.22 -6.01
CA ALA A 15 -6.04 -3.20 -6.04
C ALA A 15 -4.68 -3.86 -5.82
N ASN A 16 -3.68 -3.53 -6.63
CA ASN A 16 -2.36 -4.16 -6.61
C ASN A 16 -1.20 -3.14 -6.71
N SER A 17 -1.49 -1.86 -6.48
CA SER A 17 -0.52 -0.77 -6.53
C SER A 17 -0.95 0.37 -5.61
N ILE A 18 0.02 0.99 -4.94
CA ILE A 18 -0.16 2.14 -4.04
C ILE A 18 0.98 3.15 -4.22
N PHE A 19 0.79 4.36 -3.68
CA PHE A 19 1.84 5.37 -3.56
C PHE A 19 2.55 5.24 -2.22
N VAL A 20 3.87 5.19 -2.24
CA VAL A 20 4.73 5.10 -1.05
C VAL A 20 5.57 6.38 -0.95
N GLY A 21 5.71 6.93 0.26
CA GLY A 21 6.46 8.16 0.55
C GLY A 21 5.68 9.13 1.45
N ASP A 22 6.24 10.32 1.68
CA ASP A 22 5.69 11.31 2.62
C ASP A 22 4.63 12.24 1.99
N THR A 23 4.68 12.45 0.68
CA THR A 23 3.81 13.41 -0.01
C THR A 23 3.34 12.84 -1.35
N LEU A 24 2.05 13.05 -1.63
CA LEU A 24 1.45 12.85 -2.95
C LEU A 24 1.81 14.03 -3.87
N LEU A 25 0.95 14.35 -4.84
CA LEU A 25 1.18 15.48 -5.75
C LEU A 25 1.12 16.85 -5.04
N THR A 26 0.22 17.01 -4.07
CA THR A 26 -0.01 18.29 -3.36
C THR A 26 -0.46 18.12 -1.90
N ALA A 27 -0.53 16.88 -1.40
CA ALA A 27 -1.06 16.56 -0.08
C ALA A 27 -0.19 15.50 0.60
N ASP A 28 -0.21 15.45 1.93
CA ASP A 28 0.53 14.45 2.70
C ASP A 28 0.01 13.04 2.41
N ASN A 29 0.94 12.09 2.25
CA ASN A 29 0.64 10.68 2.11
C ASN A 29 0.69 10.00 3.48
N PRO A 30 -0.11 8.97 3.77
CA PRO A 30 0.11 8.13 4.94
C PRO A 30 1.53 7.54 4.84
N GLY A 31 2.39 7.82 5.82
CA GLY A 31 3.81 7.48 5.75
C GLY A 31 4.08 5.99 5.52
N GLU A 32 5.23 5.71 4.90
CA GLU A 32 5.69 4.39 4.43
C GLU A 32 5.66 3.27 5.49
N ASP A 33 5.91 3.61 6.75
CA ASP A 33 5.91 2.66 7.86
C ASP A 33 4.55 1.97 8.06
N LYS A 34 3.45 2.70 7.80
CA LYS A 34 2.10 2.18 8.03
C LYS A 34 1.72 1.12 7.02
N ASP A 35 2.03 1.35 5.75
CA ASP A 35 1.74 0.43 4.65
C ASP A 35 2.56 -0.85 4.78
N SER A 36 3.84 -0.72 5.16
CA SER A 36 4.75 -1.86 5.38
C SER A 36 4.23 -2.79 6.48
N LEU A 37 3.78 -2.23 7.61
CA LEU A 37 3.20 -3.01 8.71
C LEU A 37 1.88 -3.68 8.31
N LEU A 38 1.05 -3.00 7.52
CA LEU A 38 -0.20 -3.58 7.01
C LEU A 38 0.08 -4.75 6.07
N PHE A 39 1.01 -4.61 5.13
CA PHE A 39 1.38 -5.68 4.21
C PHE A 39 1.94 -6.90 4.92
N GLN A 40 2.78 -6.70 5.93
CA GLN A 40 3.28 -7.79 6.76
C GLN A 40 2.14 -8.53 7.48
N ARG A 41 1.12 -7.81 7.97
CA ARG A 41 -0.05 -8.41 8.63
C ARG A 41 -0.97 -9.15 7.65
N LEU A 42 -1.08 -8.66 6.42
CA LEU A 42 -1.93 -9.25 5.37
C LEU A 42 -1.22 -10.35 4.57
N GLY A 43 0.10 -10.49 4.69
CA GLY A 43 0.91 -11.42 3.90
C GLY A 43 1.00 -11.04 2.41
N ILE A 44 0.98 -9.74 2.12
CA ILE A 44 1.09 -9.22 0.75
C ILE A 44 2.56 -8.98 0.44
N GLU A 45 3.04 -9.64 -0.61
CA GLU A 45 4.41 -9.48 -1.10
C GLU A 45 4.44 -8.60 -2.36
N PRO A 46 5.49 -7.77 -2.56
CA PRO A 46 5.68 -7.03 -3.80
C PRO A 46 5.73 -7.97 -5.01
N MET A 47 5.18 -7.52 -6.14
CA MET A 47 5.33 -8.25 -7.39
C MET A 47 6.79 -8.19 -7.86
N GLU A 48 7.32 -9.34 -8.26
CA GLU A 48 8.62 -9.43 -8.91
C GLU A 48 8.65 -8.53 -10.14
N LEU A 49 9.68 -7.69 -10.23
CA LEU A 49 9.92 -6.90 -11.43
C LEU A 49 10.30 -7.88 -12.55
N ALA A 50 9.47 -7.95 -13.59
CA ALA A 50 9.83 -8.70 -14.79
C ALA A 50 11.10 -8.07 -15.38
N THR A 51 12.24 -8.75 -15.24
CA THR A 51 13.45 -8.41 -15.99
C THR A 51 13.16 -8.65 -17.46
N GLN A 52 12.91 -7.56 -18.19
CA GLN A 52 12.86 -7.56 -19.66
C GLN A 52 14.28 -7.52 -20.23
#